data_AF-A0A7X8H0S0-F1
#
_entry.id   AF-A0A7X8H0S0-F1
#
_cell.length_a   1.000
_cell.length_b   1.000
_cell.length_c   1.000
_cell.angle_alpha   90.00
_cell.angle_beta   90.00
_cell.angle_gamma   90.00
#
_symmetry.space_group_name_H-M   'P 1'
#
loop_
_entity.id
_entity.type
_entity.pdbx_description
1 polymer ?
#
loop_
_entity_poly.entity_id
_entity_poly.type
_entity_poly.pdbx_seq_one_letter_code
_entity_poly.pdbx_strand_id
1 'polypeptide(L)'
;ELVKLMEDMVWSRILHERSTALNRQGRLGFYAPTAGQEASQLGSINALEREDYIMPGYRDVPQLIKHGLPLHKAFLWSRGHVAGSTFDKDFNAYPPQIIIGAQYIQAMGVGFGLKRDGKNAVVATWTGDGGSSQGDFYEGINFAGSYKVPAIFFIQNNGWAISTPRSLQTAAPTLAQKAVAAGIPGIVVDGMDVLAVYAVTKAAREYALAGNGPVLIETICYRFGPHTLSGDDPTRYQPEGVQDEWQAKDPLIRFRKYLENKGLWSKEKEDEVIERTQEEIKEAVKLADQEPKQKVSDFLKNMFETPDVFLQEQIAKFEAKENK
;
A
#
# COMPACT_ATOMS: atom_id res chain seq x y z
N GLU A 1 -16.46 9.61 -11.18
CA GLU A 1 -15.10 9.81 -10.60
C GLU A 1 -15.15 10.36 -9.17
N LEU A 2 -15.62 11.59 -8.92
CA LEU A 2 -15.63 12.17 -7.56
C LEU A 2 -16.36 11.32 -6.49
N VAL A 3 -17.55 10.81 -6.80
CA VAL A 3 -18.31 9.93 -5.89
C VAL A 3 -17.52 8.66 -5.59
N LYS A 4 -16.90 8.05 -6.61
CA LYS A 4 -16.08 6.84 -6.48
C LYS A 4 -14.88 7.04 -5.54
N LEU A 5 -14.20 8.18 -5.59
CA LEU A 5 -13.14 8.51 -4.63
C LEU A 5 -13.64 8.51 -3.18
N MET A 6 -14.84 9.06 -2.93
CA MET A 6 -15.43 9.03 -1.59
C MET A 6 -15.82 7.62 -1.17
N GLU A 7 -16.45 6.86 -2.06
CA GLU A 7 -16.80 5.45 -1.80
C GLU A 7 -15.56 4.64 -1.43
N ASP A 8 -14.43 4.84 -2.12
CA ASP A 8 -13.20 4.11 -1.84
C ASP A 8 -12.56 4.50 -0.51
N MET A 9 -12.62 5.78 -0.12
CA MET A 9 -12.14 6.22 1.20
C MET A 9 -13.03 5.69 2.34
N VAL A 10 -14.37 5.73 2.18
CA VAL A 10 -15.31 5.14 3.15
C VAL A 10 -15.07 3.64 3.27
N TRP A 11 -14.97 2.95 2.13
CA TRP A 11 -14.62 1.53 2.08
C TRP A 11 -13.32 1.23 2.85
N SER A 12 -12.29 2.07 2.69
CA SER A 12 -11.00 1.87 3.36
C SER A 12 -11.11 2.06 4.88
N ARG A 13 -11.92 3.02 5.34
CA ARG A 13 -12.20 3.22 6.77
C ARG A 13 -12.90 2.00 7.37
N ILE A 14 -13.92 1.47 6.69
CA ILE A 14 -14.64 0.28 7.15
C ILE A 14 -13.74 -0.96 7.11
N LEU A 15 -12.95 -1.15 6.03
CA LEU A 15 -11.93 -2.19 5.97
C LEU A 15 -10.98 -2.09 7.17
N HIS A 16 -10.57 -0.87 7.54
CA HIS A 16 -9.68 -0.65 8.67
C HIS A 16 -10.29 -1.10 10.00
N GLU A 17 -11.51 -0.66 10.29
CA GLU A 17 -12.23 -0.98 11.52
C GLU A 17 -12.46 -2.49 11.65
N ARG A 18 -12.93 -3.13 10.57
CA ARG A 18 -13.18 -4.57 10.54
C ARG A 18 -11.89 -5.38 10.63
N SER A 19 -10.83 -4.99 9.94
CA SER A 19 -9.53 -5.68 10.03
C SER A 19 -8.94 -5.59 11.44
N THR A 20 -9.12 -4.45 12.11
CA THR A 20 -8.71 -4.28 13.51
C THR A 20 -9.49 -5.20 14.44
N ALA A 21 -10.81 -5.29 14.27
CA ALA A 21 -11.65 -6.21 15.05
C ALA A 21 -11.27 -7.69 14.79
N LEU A 22 -11.08 -8.08 13.52
CA LEU A 22 -10.71 -9.44 13.13
C LEU A 22 -9.34 -9.86 13.68
N ASN A 23 -8.35 -8.96 13.65
CA ASN A 23 -7.03 -9.22 14.24
C ASN A 23 -7.14 -9.45 15.76
N ARG A 24 -7.90 -8.61 16.49
CA ARG A 24 -8.14 -8.80 17.93
C ARG A 24 -8.86 -10.11 18.27
N GLN A 25 -9.64 -10.64 17.33
CA GLN A 25 -10.30 -11.96 17.43
C GLN A 25 -9.38 -13.13 17.02
N GLY A 26 -8.12 -12.87 16.63
CA GLY A 26 -7.20 -13.89 16.13
C GLY A 26 -7.53 -14.40 14.72
N ARG A 27 -8.44 -13.73 13.99
CA ARG A 27 -8.84 -14.11 12.63
C ARG A 27 -7.97 -13.51 11.53
N LEU A 28 -7.16 -12.51 11.87
CA LEU A 28 -6.11 -11.94 11.02
C LEU A 28 -4.80 -11.93 11.79
N GLY A 29 -3.67 -12.10 11.07
CA GLY A 29 -2.33 -12.09 11.64
C GLY A 29 -1.73 -10.68 11.58
N PHE A 30 -0.73 -10.46 10.74
CA PHE A 30 -0.13 -9.14 10.57
C PHE A 30 -1.14 -8.13 10.03
N TYR A 31 -1.27 -6.99 10.70
CA TYR A 31 -2.07 -5.87 10.19
C TYR A 31 -1.47 -4.53 10.60
N ALA A 32 -1.34 -3.65 9.61
CA ALA A 32 -0.84 -2.30 9.74
C ALA A 32 -2.02 -1.31 9.54
N PRO A 33 -2.52 -0.66 10.60
CA PRO A 33 -3.63 0.30 10.53
C PRO A 33 -3.47 1.39 9.46
N THR A 34 -4.54 1.69 8.72
CA THR A 34 -4.54 2.65 7.60
C THR A 34 -5.37 3.91 7.82
N ALA A 35 -6.18 3.97 8.89
CA ALA A 35 -7.01 5.14 9.17
C ALA A 35 -6.20 6.43 9.32
N GLY A 36 -6.62 7.46 8.60
CA GLY A 36 -5.93 8.75 8.47
C GLY A 36 -5.07 8.87 7.21
N GLN A 37 -4.85 7.78 6.46
CA GLN A 37 -4.10 7.78 5.21
C GLN A 37 -4.99 7.56 3.97
N GLU A 38 -6.32 7.63 4.10
CA GLU A 38 -7.24 7.28 3.01
C GLU A 38 -7.05 8.16 1.77
N ALA A 39 -6.88 9.47 1.91
CA ALA A 39 -6.63 10.35 0.76
C ALA A 39 -5.30 10.03 0.07
N SER A 40 -4.23 9.79 0.84
CA SER A 40 -2.92 9.38 0.32
C SER A 40 -3.00 8.06 -0.47
N GLN A 41 -3.62 7.04 0.11
CA GLN A 41 -3.68 5.70 -0.48
C GLN A 41 -4.69 5.65 -1.64
N LEU A 42 -5.91 6.13 -1.44
CA LEU A 42 -7.00 5.99 -2.41
C LEU A 42 -6.95 7.06 -3.49
N GLY A 43 -6.45 8.25 -3.19
CA GLY A 43 -6.21 9.29 -4.19
C GLY A 43 -5.11 8.89 -5.17
N SER A 44 -4.03 8.27 -4.69
CA SER A 44 -2.92 7.85 -5.55
C SER A 44 -3.30 6.67 -6.44
N ILE A 45 -3.89 5.61 -5.89
CA ILE A 45 -4.26 4.42 -6.68
C ILE A 45 -5.34 4.70 -7.73
N ASN A 46 -6.30 5.59 -7.45
CA ASN A 46 -7.35 5.94 -8.41
C ASN A 46 -6.85 6.72 -9.64
N ALA A 47 -5.63 7.26 -9.59
CA ALA A 47 -4.99 7.95 -10.72
C ALA A 47 -4.11 7.03 -11.59
N LEU A 48 -4.01 5.75 -11.23
CA LEU A 48 -3.32 4.71 -11.99
C LEU A 48 -4.31 3.89 -12.82
N GLU A 49 -3.80 3.23 -13.84
CA GLU A 49 -4.55 2.36 -14.75
C GLU A 49 -4.19 0.88 -14.52
N ARG A 50 -5.00 -0.05 -15.04
CA ARG A 50 -4.79 -1.50 -14.89
C ARG A 50 -3.42 -1.97 -15.40
N GLU A 51 -2.89 -1.32 -16.45
CA GLU A 51 -1.60 -1.66 -17.04
C GLU A 51 -0.41 -1.21 -16.18
N ASP A 52 -0.64 -0.29 -15.23
CA ASP A 52 0.42 0.17 -14.33
C ASP A 52 0.77 -0.92 -13.31
N TYR A 53 2.05 -0.99 -12.97
CA TYR A 53 2.55 -1.89 -11.93
C TYR A 53 2.51 -1.23 -10.56
N ILE A 54 2.08 -1.94 -9.54
CA ILE A 54 2.14 -1.46 -8.15
C ILE A 54 3.03 -2.32 -7.27
N MET A 55 3.85 -1.66 -6.45
CA MET A 55 4.75 -2.30 -5.49
C MET A 55 4.48 -1.73 -4.08
N PRO A 56 3.50 -2.30 -3.36
CA PRO A 56 3.07 -1.78 -2.07
C PRO A 56 4.09 -2.05 -0.96
N GLY A 57 4.18 -1.14 0.02
CA GLY A 57 4.72 -1.49 1.34
C GLY A 57 3.70 -2.27 2.16
N TYR A 58 4.10 -2.81 3.31
CA TYR A 58 3.23 -3.63 4.18
C TYR A 58 1.94 -2.94 4.67
N ARG A 59 1.82 -1.60 4.55
CA ARG A 59 0.61 -0.83 4.92
C ARG A 59 -0.30 -0.54 3.72
N ASP A 60 0.18 -0.77 2.50
CA ASP A 60 -0.46 -0.36 1.25
C ASP A 60 -1.37 -1.44 0.66
N VAL A 61 -1.97 -2.23 1.55
CA VAL A 61 -2.97 -3.26 1.22
C VAL A 61 -4.22 -2.66 0.58
N PRO A 62 -4.74 -1.48 1.00
CA PRO A 62 -5.88 -0.84 0.32
C PRO A 62 -5.63 -0.55 -1.17
N GLN A 63 -4.44 -0.04 -1.53
CA GLN A 63 -4.08 0.19 -2.93
C GLN A 63 -4.06 -1.13 -3.71
N LEU A 64 -3.49 -2.18 -3.13
CA LEU A 64 -3.43 -3.49 -3.76
C LEU A 64 -4.81 -4.08 -4.07
N ILE A 65 -5.75 -3.96 -3.12
CA ILE A 65 -7.14 -4.40 -3.30
C ILE A 65 -7.84 -3.55 -4.37
N LYS A 66 -7.67 -2.22 -4.33
CA LYS A 66 -8.29 -1.32 -5.32
C LYS A 66 -7.70 -1.44 -6.72
N HIS A 67 -6.48 -1.96 -6.84
CA HIS A 67 -5.89 -2.35 -8.13
C HIS A 67 -6.48 -3.63 -8.70
N GLY A 68 -7.15 -4.44 -7.87
CA GLY A 68 -7.85 -5.65 -8.30
C GLY A 68 -7.56 -6.92 -7.50
N LEU A 69 -6.74 -6.86 -6.44
CA LEU A 69 -6.51 -8.03 -5.60
C LEU A 69 -7.81 -8.43 -4.88
N PRO A 70 -8.29 -9.68 -5.00
CA PRO A 70 -9.43 -10.13 -4.21
C PRO A 70 -9.19 -9.97 -2.71
N LEU A 71 -10.15 -9.41 -1.99
CA LEU A 71 -10.01 -9.10 -0.56
C LEU A 71 -9.64 -10.32 0.30
N HIS A 72 -10.12 -11.51 -0.03
CA HIS A 72 -9.76 -12.74 0.69
C HIS A 72 -8.25 -13.06 0.57
N LYS A 73 -7.59 -12.74 -0.56
CA LYS A 73 -6.13 -12.91 -0.71
C LYS A 73 -5.38 -11.95 0.22
N ALA A 74 -5.86 -10.72 0.41
CA ALA A 74 -5.28 -9.80 1.39
C ALA A 74 -5.40 -10.32 2.84
N PHE A 75 -6.53 -10.95 3.18
CA PHE A 75 -6.69 -11.61 4.49
C PHE A 75 -5.80 -12.84 4.65
N LEU A 76 -5.63 -13.63 3.59
CA LEU A 76 -4.68 -14.75 3.57
C LEU A 76 -3.23 -14.27 3.75
N TRP A 77 -2.85 -13.15 3.11
CA TRP A 77 -1.53 -12.53 3.32
C TRP A 77 -1.34 -12.13 4.79
N SER A 78 -2.33 -11.45 5.39
CA SER A 78 -2.32 -11.11 6.81
C SER A 78 -2.18 -12.34 7.71
N ARG A 79 -2.83 -13.47 7.36
CA ARG A 79 -2.76 -14.74 8.09
C ARG A 79 -1.45 -15.50 7.91
N GLY A 80 -0.57 -15.09 6.98
CA GLY A 80 0.65 -15.82 6.65
C GLY A 80 0.41 -17.03 5.75
N HIS A 81 -0.52 -16.92 4.81
CA HIS A 81 -0.86 -17.97 3.84
C HIS A 81 -0.35 -17.64 2.43
N VAL A 82 0.36 -18.57 1.80
CA VAL A 82 1.02 -18.39 0.48
C VAL A 82 0.05 -18.03 -0.64
N ALA A 83 -1.17 -18.58 -0.61
CA ALA A 83 -2.22 -18.23 -1.57
C ALA A 83 -2.58 -16.73 -1.55
N GLY A 84 -2.37 -16.04 -0.42
CA GLY A 84 -2.53 -14.59 -0.31
C GLY A 84 -1.48 -13.78 -1.06
N SER A 85 -0.36 -14.41 -1.45
CA SER A 85 0.73 -13.81 -2.24
C SER A 85 0.87 -14.43 -3.64
N THR A 86 -0.01 -15.37 -3.99
CA THR A 86 -0.03 -15.99 -5.31
C THR A 86 -0.99 -15.22 -6.20
N PHE A 87 -0.44 -14.39 -7.08
CA PHE A 87 -1.21 -13.53 -7.97
C PHE A 87 -1.36 -14.14 -9.35
N ASP A 88 -2.42 -13.72 -10.04
CA ASP A 88 -2.64 -14.10 -11.42
C ASP A 88 -1.55 -13.44 -12.29
N LYS A 89 -1.13 -14.11 -13.36
CA LYS A 89 0.03 -13.68 -14.17
C LYS A 89 -0.15 -12.29 -14.80
N ASP A 90 -1.39 -11.89 -15.06
CA ASP A 90 -1.76 -10.59 -15.63
C ASP A 90 -2.08 -9.53 -14.57
N PHE A 91 -1.95 -9.85 -13.28
CA PHE A 91 -2.08 -8.88 -12.20
C PHE A 91 -0.75 -8.15 -12.00
N ASN A 92 -0.70 -6.89 -12.43
CA ASN A 92 0.48 -6.03 -12.41
C ASN A 92 0.78 -5.50 -11.00
N ALA A 93 1.08 -6.40 -10.06
CA ALA A 93 1.39 -6.04 -8.69
C ALA A 93 2.32 -7.04 -8.02
N TYR A 94 3.01 -6.58 -6.97
CA TYR A 94 3.75 -7.43 -6.04
C TYR A 94 3.05 -7.51 -4.68
N PRO A 95 3.24 -8.62 -3.92
CA PRO A 95 2.77 -8.69 -2.54
C PRO A 95 3.37 -7.56 -1.68
N PRO A 96 2.71 -7.16 -0.58
CA PRO A 96 3.22 -6.09 0.28
C PRO A 96 4.63 -6.37 0.78
N GLN A 97 5.55 -5.46 0.50
CA GLN A 97 6.97 -5.58 0.86
C GLN A 97 7.17 -5.32 2.36
N ILE A 98 7.89 -6.22 3.02
CA ILE A 98 8.21 -6.13 4.46
C ILE A 98 9.56 -5.43 4.71
N ILE A 99 10.52 -5.56 3.78
CA ILE A 99 11.83 -4.92 3.86
C ILE A 99 11.70 -3.49 3.37
N ILE A 100 11.70 -2.54 4.30
CA ILE A 100 11.49 -1.12 4.01
C ILE A 100 12.59 -0.63 3.05
N GLY A 101 12.20 -0.12 1.89
CA GLY A 101 13.10 0.42 0.86
C GLY A 101 13.33 -0.56 -0.30
N ALA A 102 13.26 -1.87 -0.07
CA ALA A 102 13.50 -2.86 -1.13
C ALA A 102 12.53 -2.70 -2.31
N GLN A 103 11.29 -2.30 -2.05
CA GLN A 103 10.30 -2.04 -3.11
C GLN A 103 10.70 -0.88 -4.03
N TYR A 104 11.55 0.06 -3.59
CA TYR A 104 12.01 1.18 -4.41
C TYR A 104 13.03 0.73 -5.48
N ILE A 105 14.03 -0.07 -5.10
CA ILE A 105 14.98 -0.64 -6.06
C ILE A 105 14.30 -1.66 -6.99
N GLN A 106 13.31 -2.41 -6.50
CA GLN A 106 12.53 -3.33 -7.33
C GLN A 106 11.65 -2.57 -8.33
N ALA A 107 10.96 -1.50 -7.88
CA ALA A 107 10.15 -0.65 -8.75
C ALA A 107 11.00 -0.05 -9.88
N MET A 108 12.20 0.42 -9.55
CA MET A 108 13.16 0.88 -10.56
C MET A 108 13.43 -0.18 -11.64
N GLY A 109 13.66 -1.45 -11.27
CA GLY A 109 13.87 -2.54 -12.22
C GLY A 109 12.63 -2.86 -13.07
N VAL A 110 11.45 -2.93 -12.45
CA VAL A 110 10.17 -3.17 -13.15
C VAL A 110 9.89 -2.08 -14.16
N GLY A 111 10.00 -0.80 -13.75
CA GLY A 111 9.78 0.34 -14.64
C GLY A 111 10.79 0.38 -15.78
N PHE A 112 12.05 0.02 -15.53
CA PHE A 112 13.05 -0.10 -16.60
C PHE A 112 12.66 -1.18 -17.62
N GLY A 113 12.11 -2.30 -17.16
CA GLY A 113 11.52 -3.33 -18.01
C GLY A 113 10.36 -2.81 -18.86
N LEU A 114 9.38 -2.13 -18.24
CA LEU A 114 8.24 -1.51 -18.94
C LEU A 114 8.71 -0.58 -20.06
N LYS A 115 9.70 0.27 -19.77
CA LYS A 115 10.30 1.18 -20.75
C LYS A 115 10.97 0.43 -21.90
N ARG A 116 11.82 -0.55 -21.60
CA ARG A 116 12.55 -1.35 -22.61
C ARG A 116 11.57 -2.07 -23.54
N ASP A 117 10.47 -2.56 -22.99
CA ASP A 117 9.45 -3.30 -23.72
C ASP A 117 8.42 -2.37 -24.40
N GLY A 118 8.61 -1.04 -24.35
CA GLY A 118 7.76 -0.04 -25.00
C GLY A 118 6.33 0.01 -24.45
N LYS A 119 6.12 -0.37 -23.20
CA LYS A 119 4.80 -0.39 -22.56
C LYS A 119 4.37 1.03 -22.17
N ASN A 120 3.12 1.37 -22.46
CA ASN A 120 2.49 2.62 -22.02
C ASN A 120 1.95 2.47 -20.59
N ALA A 121 2.84 2.23 -19.64
CA ALA A 121 2.53 1.99 -18.24
C ALA A 121 3.63 2.56 -17.33
N VAL A 122 3.26 2.94 -16.11
CA VAL A 122 4.20 3.32 -15.05
C VAL A 122 4.31 2.21 -14.00
N VAL A 123 5.33 2.31 -13.15
CA VAL A 123 5.39 1.59 -11.88
C VAL A 123 5.24 2.56 -10.72
N ALA A 124 4.34 2.27 -9.78
CA ALA A 124 4.13 3.05 -8.58
C ALA A 124 4.54 2.26 -7.33
N THR A 125 5.20 2.92 -6.39
CA THR A 125 5.58 2.30 -5.12
C THR A 125 5.49 3.27 -3.95
N TRP A 126 5.19 2.74 -2.76
CA TRP A 126 4.94 3.52 -1.56
C TRP A 126 5.87 3.08 -0.43
N THR A 127 6.35 4.05 0.35
CA THR A 127 7.04 3.84 1.62
C THR A 127 6.60 4.91 2.62
N GLY A 128 7.01 4.79 3.89
CA GLY A 128 6.76 5.81 4.92
C GLY A 128 7.90 6.81 5.06
N ASP A 129 7.74 7.80 5.95
CA ASP A 129 8.79 8.75 6.32
C ASP A 129 10.09 8.08 6.77
N GLY A 130 10.00 7.04 7.60
CA GLY A 130 11.18 6.24 7.99
C GLY A 130 11.85 5.48 6.84
N GLY A 131 11.09 5.13 5.81
CA GLY A 131 11.66 4.48 4.62
C GLY A 131 12.54 5.40 3.80
N SER A 132 12.33 6.71 3.89
CA SER A 132 13.17 7.71 3.21
C SER A 132 14.60 7.82 3.78
N SER A 133 14.89 7.11 4.87
CA SER A 133 16.21 7.00 5.50
C SER A 133 17.01 5.77 5.04
N GLN A 134 16.41 4.89 4.23
CA GLN A 134 17.05 3.68 3.72
C GLN A 134 17.98 3.96 2.53
N GLY A 135 19.05 3.17 2.39
CA GLY A 135 19.91 3.20 1.20
C GLY A 135 19.12 2.87 -0.07
N ASP A 136 18.35 1.78 -0.04
CA ASP A 136 17.50 1.34 -1.16
C ASP A 136 16.50 2.40 -1.64
N PHE A 137 16.01 3.27 -0.73
CA PHE A 137 15.18 4.40 -1.14
C PHE A 137 15.96 5.33 -2.08
N TYR A 138 17.17 5.74 -1.68
CA TYR A 138 18.02 6.63 -2.47
C TYR A 138 18.48 5.96 -3.77
N GLU A 139 18.96 4.72 -3.70
CA GLU A 139 19.46 3.98 -4.86
C GLU A 139 18.36 3.77 -5.90
N GLY A 140 17.14 3.44 -5.45
CA GLY A 140 15.98 3.28 -6.32
C GLY A 140 15.63 4.54 -7.10
N ILE A 141 15.50 5.68 -6.41
CA ILE A 141 15.18 6.96 -7.07
C ILE A 141 16.34 7.47 -7.95
N ASN A 142 17.59 7.26 -7.54
CA ASN A 142 18.78 7.71 -8.27
C ASN A 142 18.94 6.97 -9.60
N PHE A 143 18.84 5.64 -9.58
CA PHE A 143 18.89 4.85 -10.81
C PHE A 143 17.69 5.17 -11.71
N ALA A 144 16.47 5.25 -11.15
CA ALA A 144 15.28 5.59 -11.92
C ALA A 144 15.42 6.96 -12.63
N GLY A 145 16.01 7.95 -11.95
CA GLY A 145 16.35 9.25 -12.54
C GLY A 145 17.34 9.14 -13.70
N SER A 146 18.48 8.47 -13.48
CA SER A 146 19.53 8.30 -14.48
C SER A 146 19.03 7.65 -15.77
N TYR A 147 18.18 6.62 -15.64
CA TYR A 147 17.64 5.89 -16.78
C TYR A 147 16.30 6.43 -17.30
N LYS A 148 15.81 7.55 -16.75
CA LYS A 148 14.46 8.10 -17.03
C LYS A 148 13.39 7.00 -17.04
N VAL A 149 13.33 6.25 -15.95
CA VAL A 149 12.37 5.16 -15.73
C VAL A 149 10.97 5.75 -15.53
N PRO A 150 9.91 5.18 -16.13
CA PRO A 150 8.53 5.61 -15.90
C PRO A 150 8.05 5.13 -14.52
N ALA A 151 8.45 5.83 -13.45
CA ALA A 151 8.12 5.47 -12.07
C ALA A 151 7.54 6.63 -11.27
N ILE A 152 6.67 6.31 -10.32
CA ILE A 152 6.13 7.25 -9.34
C ILE A 152 6.44 6.72 -7.94
N PHE A 153 7.23 7.48 -7.19
CA PHE A 153 7.66 7.12 -5.85
C PHE A 153 6.87 7.91 -4.82
N PHE A 154 6.23 7.24 -3.86
CA PHE A 154 5.46 7.88 -2.81
C PHE A 154 6.13 7.71 -1.44
N ILE A 155 6.26 8.82 -0.73
CA ILE A 155 6.54 8.85 0.71
C ILE A 155 5.26 9.28 1.41
N GLN A 156 4.65 8.36 2.15
CA GLN A 156 3.49 8.62 2.99
C GLN A 156 3.98 9.07 4.36
N ASN A 157 4.19 10.38 4.49
CA ASN A 157 4.69 10.99 5.70
C ASN A 157 3.54 11.12 6.70
N ASN A 158 3.41 10.12 7.58
CA ASN A 158 2.42 10.13 8.67
C ASN A 158 2.98 10.68 9.99
N GLY A 159 4.22 11.19 9.96
CA GLY A 159 4.92 11.77 11.10
C GLY A 159 5.73 10.79 11.95
N TRP A 160 5.60 9.46 11.73
CA TRP A 160 6.14 8.45 12.65
C TRP A 160 6.63 7.16 11.97
N ALA A 161 7.92 6.85 12.16
CA ALA A 161 8.49 5.53 11.90
C ALA A 161 8.43 4.66 13.16
N ILE A 162 7.38 3.85 13.28
CA ILE A 162 7.02 3.12 14.52
C ILE A 162 6.75 4.13 15.64
N SER A 163 7.75 4.38 16.49
CA SER A 163 7.76 5.34 17.59
C SER A 163 8.67 6.55 17.34
N THR A 164 9.49 6.51 16.29
CA THR A 164 10.47 7.56 16.00
C THR A 164 9.81 8.69 15.24
N PRO A 165 9.75 9.92 15.79
CA PRO A 165 9.15 11.06 15.11
C PRO A 165 9.95 11.43 13.85
N ARG A 166 9.25 12.00 12.86
CA ARG A 166 9.85 12.45 11.59
C ARG A 166 11.09 13.33 11.78
N SER A 167 11.10 14.19 12.80
CA SER A 167 12.23 15.09 13.09
C SER A 167 13.55 14.37 13.41
N LEU A 168 13.49 13.10 13.85
CA LEU A 168 14.65 12.25 14.09
C LEU A 168 15.05 11.39 12.87
N GLN A 169 14.22 11.33 11.84
CA GLN A 169 14.56 10.63 10.60
C GLN A 169 15.58 11.40 9.77
N THR A 170 15.41 12.72 9.68
CA THR A 170 16.27 13.59 8.88
C THR A 170 16.09 15.05 9.24
N ALA A 171 17.16 15.83 9.10
CA ALA A 171 17.13 17.29 9.22
C ALA A 171 16.55 18.01 7.99
N ALA A 172 16.29 17.29 6.88
CA ALA A 172 15.69 17.88 5.68
C ALA A 172 14.34 18.52 6.01
N PRO A 173 14.02 19.76 5.58
CA PRO A 173 12.72 20.38 5.81
C PRO A 173 11.53 19.61 5.23
N THR A 174 11.66 19.06 4.02
CA THR A 174 10.67 18.15 3.41
C THR A 174 11.33 16.80 3.11
N LEU A 175 10.54 15.76 2.86
CA LEU A 175 11.06 14.51 2.31
C LEU A 175 11.08 14.53 0.78
N ALA A 176 10.18 15.29 0.15
CA ALA A 176 10.19 15.51 -1.30
C ALA A 176 11.51 16.11 -1.81
N GLN A 177 12.19 16.98 -1.06
CA GLN A 177 13.48 17.55 -1.48
C GLN A 177 14.60 16.50 -1.63
N LYS A 178 14.44 15.28 -1.10
CA LYS A 178 15.39 14.18 -1.34
C LYS A 178 15.48 13.82 -2.83
N ALA A 179 14.45 14.14 -3.61
CA ALA A 179 14.45 14.04 -5.07
C ALA A 179 15.62 14.78 -5.73
N VAL A 180 16.09 15.89 -5.13
CA VAL A 180 17.23 16.68 -5.63
C VAL A 180 18.50 15.84 -5.72
N ALA A 181 18.73 14.93 -4.77
CA ALA A 181 19.90 14.05 -4.77
C ALA A 181 19.92 13.05 -5.94
N ALA A 182 18.75 12.79 -6.55
CA ALA A 182 18.59 11.95 -7.74
C ALA A 182 18.37 12.76 -9.03
N GLY A 183 18.31 14.10 -8.94
CA GLY A 183 18.04 14.96 -10.09
C GLY A 183 16.63 14.83 -10.68
N ILE A 184 15.63 14.43 -9.86
CA ILE A 184 14.24 14.21 -10.30
C ILE A 184 13.28 15.22 -9.64
N PRO A 185 12.06 15.44 -10.18
CA PRO A 185 11.06 16.26 -9.53
C PRO A 185 10.60 15.69 -8.18
N GLY A 186 10.48 16.57 -7.18
CA GLY A 186 9.93 16.27 -5.86
C GLY A 186 8.73 17.17 -5.57
N ILE A 187 7.61 16.59 -5.15
CA ILE A 187 6.36 17.31 -4.87
C ILE A 187 5.89 17.00 -3.46
N VAL A 188 5.57 18.05 -2.67
CA VAL A 188 4.85 17.90 -1.40
C VAL A 188 3.37 18.15 -1.66
N VAL A 189 2.51 17.28 -1.16
CA VAL A 189 1.05 17.41 -1.28
C VAL A 189 0.39 17.21 0.06
N ASP A 190 -0.73 17.91 0.31
CA ASP A 190 -1.60 17.61 1.45
C ASP A 190 -2.16 16.18 1.27
N GLY A 191 -1.62 15.24 2.03
CA GLY A 191 -2.00 13.82 1.99
C GLY A 191 -3.35 13.54 2.63
N MET A 192 -4.00 14.56 3.20
CA MET A 192 -5.38 14.53 3.69
C MET A 192 -6.37 15.12 2.67
N ASP A 193 -5.90 15.56 1.49
CA ASP A 193 -6.72 16.02 0.37
C ASP A 193 -6.69 15.03 -0.79
N VAL A 194 -7.78 14.27 -0.96
CA VAL A 194 -7.86 13.24 -2.01
C VAL A 194 -7.77 13.83 -3.43
N LEU A 195 -8.25 15.05 -3.65
CA LEU A 195 -8.19 15.69 -4.98
C LEU A 195 -6.78 16.14 -5.29
N ALA A 196 -6.07 16.68 -4.30
CA ALA A 196 -4.66 17.07 -4.47
C ALA A 196 -3.79 15.85 -4.76
N VAL A 197 -3.94 14.76 -3.98
CA VAL A 197 -3.20 13.52 -4.19
C VAL A 197 -3.51 12.92 -5.58
N TYR A 198 -4.79 12.86 -5.96
CA TYR A 198 -5.21 12.36 -7.28
C TYR A 198 -4.60 13.19 -8.41
N ALA A 199 -4.73 14.52 -8.35
CA ALA A 199 -4.25 15.41 -9.40
C ALA A 199 -2.73 15.36 -9.58
N VAL A 200 -1.99 15.36 -8.47
CA VAL A 200 -0.51 15.24 -8.49
C VAL A 200 -0.08 13.88 -9.02
N THR A 201 -0.75 12.80 -8.62
CA THR A 201 -0.44 11.45 -9.12
C THR A 201 -0.72 11.34 -10.61
N LYS A 202 -1.86 11.85 -11.08
CA LYS A 202 -2.20 11.87 -12.50
C LYS A 202 -1.19 12.65 -13.33
N ALA A 203 -0.80 13.84 -12.87
CA ALA A 203 0.23 14.65 -13.53
C ALA A 203 1.60 13.95 -13.53
N ALA A 204 1.98 13.28 -12.43
CA ALA A 204 3.22 12.51 -12.36
C ALA A 204 3.21 11.31 -13.32
N ARG A 205 2.07 10.64 -13.47
CA ARG A 205 1.86 9.56 -14.45
C ARG A 205 2.05 10.06 -15.87
N GLU A 206 1.36 11.14 -16.24
CA GLU A 206 1.49 11.77 -17.57
C GLU A 206 2.93 12.21 -17.85
N TYR A 207 3.60 12.80 -16.86
CA TYR A 207 5.01 13.21 -16.95
C TYR A 207 5.95 12.03 -17.21
N ALA A 208 5.77 10.93 -16.46
CA ALA A 208 6.58 9.72 -16.58
C ALA A 208 6.36 9.00 -17.92
N LEU A 209 5.10 8.88 -18.37
CA LEU A 209 4.75 8.27 -19.66
C LEU A 209 5.26 9.07 -20.87
N ALA A 210 5.37 10.40 -20.74
CA ALA A 210 6.01 11.24 -21.75
C ALA A 210 7.54 11.06 -21.83
N GLY A 211 8.13 10.13 -21.06
CA GLY A 211 9.55 9.79 -21.11
C GLY A 211 10.45 10.75 -20.34
N ASN A 212 9.88 11.60 -19.49
CA ASN A 212 10.65 12.58 -18.71
C ASN A 212 11.36 11.97 -17.49
N GLY A 213 11.03 10.72 -17.14
CA GLY A 213 11.58 10.03 -15.98
C GLY A 213 10.65 10.06 -14.77
N PRO A 214 11.15 9.71 -13.58
CA PRO A 214 10.30 9.46 -12.44
C PRO A 214 9.96 10.74 -11.67
N VAL A 215 8.99 10.64 -10.76
CA VAL A 215 8.61 11.71 -9.82
C VAL A 215 8.57 11.16 -8.40
N LEU A 216 9.07 11.93 -7.43
CA LEU A 216 8.90 11.66 -6.00
C LEU A 216 7.77 12.54 -5.43
N ILE A 217 6.79 11.92 -4.78
CA ILE A 217 5.65 12.59 -4.14
C ILE A 217 5.70 12.30 -2.63
N GLU A 218 5.74 13.35 -1.82
CA GLU A 218 5.52 13.28 -0.38
C GLU A 218 4.08 13.67 -0.06
N THR A 219 3.30 12.73 0.46
CA THR A 219 1.96 13.00 0.99
C THR A 219 2.05 13.27 2.49
N ILE A 220 1.58 14.44 2.92
CA ILE A 220 1.53 14.83 4.34
C ILE A 220 0.22 14.34 4.95
N CYS A 221 0.26 13.21 5.67
CA CYS A 221 -0.91 12.54 6.22
C CYS A 221 -0.72 12.21 7.71
N TYR A 222 -1.59 11.38 8.28
CA TYR A 222 -1.44 10.91 9.65
C TYR A 222 -1.93 9.47 9.82
N ARG A 223 -1.40 8.74 10.81
CA ARG A 223 -1.87 7.41 11.19
C ARG A 223 -2.56 7.50 12.55
N PHE A 224 -3.88 7.37 12.57
CA PHE A 224 -4.66 7.46 13.82
C PHE A 224 -4.45 6.23 14.73
N GLY A 225 -4.17 5.07 14.13
CA GLY A 225 -3.92 3.82 14.85
C GLY A 225 -2.45 3.60 15.26
N PRO A 226 -2.17 2.50 15.97
CA PRO A 226 -0.81 2.04 16.25
C PRO A 226 -0.05 1.67 14.97
N HIS A 227 1.26 1.49 15.08
CA HIS A 227 2.12 1.05 13.98
C HIS A 227 1.63 -0.25 13.36
N THR A 228 1.43 -1.26 14.19
CA THR A 228 0.79 -2.54 13.87
C THR A 228 -0.03 -2.98 15.07
N LEU A 229 -0.83 -4.02 14.91
CA LEU A 229 -1.56 -4.63 16.04
C LEU A 229 -0.74 -5.67 16.81
N SER A 230 0.59 -5.64 16.67
CA SER A 230 1.53 -6.55 17.33
C SER A 230 2.22 -5.92 18.55
N GLY A 231 1.48 -5.10 19.31
CA GLY A 231 1.96 -4.54 20.59
C GLY A 231 2.51 -3.12 20.53
N ASP A 232 2.41 -2.41 19.40
CA ASP A 232 2.70 -0.98 19.37
C ASP A 232 1.62 -0.17 20.11
N ASP A 233 2.06 0.81 20.88
CA ASP A 233 1.20 1.68 21.69
C ASP A 233 1.61 3.15 21.50
N PRO A 234 0.83 3.93 20.72
CA PRO A 234 1.08 5.35 20.48
C PRO A 234 1.20 6.20 21.73
N THR A 235 0.53 5.84 22.83
CA THR A 235 0.55 6.64 24.07
C THR A 235 1.94 6.71 24.70
N ARG A 236 2.86 5.81 24.30
CA ARG A 236 4.24 5.76 24.79
C ARG A 236 5.17 6.76 24.12
N TYR A 237 4.81 7.32 22.97
CA TYR A 237 5.72 8.14 22.16
C TYR A 237 5.07 9.34 21.47
N GLN A 238 3.75 9.32 21.26
CA GLN A 238 3.02 10.46 20.72
C GLN A 238 2.64 11.40 21.87
N PRO A 239 2.93 12.70 21.76
CA PRO A 239 2.45 13.69 22.72
C PRO A 239 0.93 13.69 22.81
N GLU A 240 0.38 13.94 24.01
CA GLU A 240 -1.05 14.11 24.21
C GLU A 240 -1.60 15.25 23.32
N GLY A 241 -2.80 15.07 22.76
CA GLY A 241 -3.46 16.04 21.90
C GLY A 241 -2.92 16.14 20.47
N VAL A 242 -1.76 15.54 20.14
CA VAL A 242 -1.21 15.61 18.78
C VAL A 242 -2.18 15.03 17.73
N GLN A 243 -2.97 14.02 18.11
CA GLN A 243 -3.91 13.39 17.20
C GLN A 243 -5.15 14.25 16.93
N ASP A 244 -5.56 15.12 17.85
CA ASP A 244 -6.82 15.86 17.77
C ASP A 244 -6.83 16.80 16.56
N GLU A 245 -5.71 17.48 16.32
CA GLU A 245 -5.52 18.34 15.15
C GLU A 245 -5.60 17.56 13.84
N TRP A 246 -5.13 16.31 13.82
CA TRP A 246 -5.15 15.47 12.63
C TRP A 246 -6.50 14.79 12.40
N GLN A 247 -7.21 14.43 13.48
CA GLN A 247 -8.58 13.95 13.40
C GLN A 247 -9.52 15.04 12.85
N ALA A 248 -9.32 16.29 13.25
CA ALA A 248 -10.04 17.43 12.66
C ALA A 248 -9.76 17.60 11.15
N LYS A 249 -8.63 17.07 10.66
CA LYS A 249 -8.21 17.09 9.25
C LYS A 249 -8.58 15.82 8.47
N ASP A 250 -9.29 14.86 9.08
CA ASP A 250 -9.66 13.58 8.46
C ASP A 250 -10.13 13.79 7.00
N PRO A 251 -9.53 13.08 6.02
CA PRO A 251 -9.83 13.28 4.60
C PRO A 251 -11.31 13.11 4.27
N LEU A 252 -12.02 12.22 5.00
CA LEU A 252 -13.45 12.02 4.82
C LEU A 252 -14.26 13.27 5.17
N ILE A 253 -13.88 14.03 6.19
CA ILE A 253 -14.63 15.21 6.64
C ILE A 253 -14.66 16.27 5.53
N ARG A 254 -13.50 16.64 5.00
CA ARG A 254 -13.41 17.69 3.98
C ARG A 254 -14.08 17.27 2.68
N PHE A 255 -13.90 16.02 2.26
CA PHE A 255 -14.39 15.56 0.97
C PHE A 255 -15.89 15.29 0.99
N ARG A 256 -16.42 14.79 2.11
CA ARG A 256 -17.87 14.69 2.35
C ARG A 256 -18.55 16.05 2.19
N LYS A 257 -18.08 17.07 2.93
CA LYS A 257 -18.62 18.44 2.84
C LYS A 257 -18.56 18.99 1.41
N TYR A 258 -17.46 18.75 0.69
CA TYR A 258 -17.31 19.16 -0.70
C TYR A 258 -18.36 18.51 -1.61
N LEU A 259 -18.63 17.22 -1.46
CA LEU A 259 -19.62 16.50 -2.28
C LEU A 259 -21.06 16.80 -1.89
N GLU A 260 -21.36 16.96 -0.59
CA GLU A 260 -22.68 17.37 -0.09
C GLU A 260 -23.06 18.75 -0.64
N ASN A 261 -22.13 19.71 -0.62
CA ASN A 261 -22.34 21.04 -1.22
C ASN A 261 -22.59 21.01 -2.73
N LYS A 262 -22.27 19.89 -3.40
CA LYS A 262 -22.55 19.65 -4.82
C LYS A 262 -23.78 18.77 -5.05
N GLY A 263 -24.46 18.32 -3.99
CA GLY A 263 -25.57 17.37 -4.09
C GLY A 263 -25.16 15.98 -4.58
N LEU A 264 -23.86 15.64 -4.48
CA LEU A 264 -23.32 14.37 -4.98
C LEU A 264 -23.27 13.28 -3.91
N TRP A 265 -23.26 13.66 -2.63
CA TRP A 265 -23.16 12.76 -1.49
C TRP A 265 -24.26 13.03 -0.46
N SER A 266 -24.68 11.99 0.23
CA SER A 266 -25.64 12.05 1.32
C SER A 266 -25.32 10.95 2.34
N LYS A 267 -25.95 11.03 3.51
CA LYS A 267 -25.80 10.01 4.54
C LYS A 267 -26.27 8.64 4.05
N GLU A 268 -27.37 8.59 3.31
CA GLU A 268 -27.94 7.35 2.78
C GLU A 268 -26.96 6.63 1.84
N LYS A 269 -26.30 7.37 0.95
CA LYS A 269 -25.25 6.80 0.07
C LYS A 269 -24.04 6.30 0.86
N GLU A 270 -23.68 7.00 1.94
CA GLU A 270 -22.58 6.56 2.79
C GLU A 270 -22.93 5.26 3.52
N ASP A 271 -24.13 5.18 4.09
CA ASP A 271 -24.64 3.99 4.76
C ASP A 271 -24.70 2.79 3.79
N GLU A 272 -25.13 2.98 2.54
CA GLU A 272 -25.10 1.94 1.49
C GLU A 272 -23.68 1.41 1.22
N VAL A 273 -22.68 2.31 1.17
CA VAL A 273 -21.28 1.91 0.95
C VAL A 273 -20.74 1.14 2.15
N ILE A 274 -21.10 1.56 3.37
CA ILE A 274 -20.72 0.89 4.61
C ILE A 274 -21.29 -0.53 4.63
N GLU A 275 -22.59 -0.70 4.39
CA GLU A 275 -23.26 -2.00 4.38
C GLU A 275 -22.66 -2.94 3.32
N ARG A 276 -22.49 -2.44 2.09
CA ARG A 276 -21.85 -3.20 1.00
C ARG A 276 -20.44 -3.66 1.36
N THR A 277 -19.65 -2.78 1.97
CA THR A 277 -18.27 -3.09 2.38
C THR A 277 -18.25 -4.14 3.50
N GLN A 278 -19.18 -4.07 4.46
CA GLN A 278 -19.29 -5.06 5.52
C GLN A 278 -19.61 -6.47 4.99
N GLU A 279 -20.53 -6.57 4.02
CA GLU A 279 -20.85 -7.85 3.38
C GLU A 279 -19.68 -8.37 2.51
N GLU A 280 -18.98 -7.50 1.79
CA GLU A 280 -17.74 -7.86 1.06
C GLU A 280 -16.69 -8.47 2.00
N ILE A 281 -16.45 -7.83 3.16
CA ILE A 281 -15.50 -8.31 4.16
C ILE A 281 -15.94 -9.66 4.74
N LYS A 282 -17.23 -9.84 5.02
CA LYS A 282 -17.79 -11.08 5.55
C LYS A 282 -17.59 -12.24 4.56
N GLU A 283 -17.85 -12.02 3.27
CA GLU A 283 -17.61 -13.04 2.25
C GLU A 283 -16.11 -13.31 2.09
N ALA A 284 -15.27 -12.28 2.09
CA ALA A 284 -13.82 -12.44 1.98
C ALA A 284 -13.23 -13.25 3.15
N VAL A 285 -13.74 -13.04 4.37
CA VAL A 285 -13.37 -13.85 5.54
C VAL A 285 -13.80 -15.30 5.36
N LYS A 286 -15.02 -15.56 4.86
CA LYS A 286 -15.53 -16.91 4.59
C LYS A 286 -14.67 -17.63 3.55
N LEU A 287 -14.31 -16.96 2.45
CA LEU A 287 -13.40 -17.50 1.44
C LEU A 287 -12.02 -17.79 2.02
N ALA A 288 -11.45 -16.87 2.81
CA ALA A 288 -10.17 -17.08 3.46
C ALA A 288 -10.18 -18.23 4.49
N ASP A 289 -11.33 -18.54 5.11
CA ASP A 289 -11.50 -19.69 6.01
C ASP A 289 -11.64 -21.02 5.26
N GLN A 290 -12.07 -20.98 3.99
CA GLN A 290 -12.21 -22.15 3.13
C GLN A 290 -10.91 -22.54 2.42
N GLU A 291 -9.90 -21.67 2.43
CA GLU A 291 -8.59 -21.95 1.84
C GLU A 291 -7.94 -23.18 2.53
N PRO A 292 -7.48 -24.19 1.77
CA PRO A 292 -6.86 -25.38 2.33
C PRO A 292 -5.64 -25.05 3.19
N LYS A 293 -5.47 -25.75 4.32
CA LYS A 293 -4.28 -25.58 5.15
C LYS A 293 -3.01 -25.91 4.36
N GLN A 294 -2.01 -25.07 4.52
CA GLN A 294 -0.69 -25.24 3.91
C GLN A 294 0.00 -26.51 4.42
N LYS A 295 0.70 -27.19 3.51
CA LYS A 295 1.52 -28.38 3.81
C LYS A 295 2.99 -28.03 3.69
N VAL A 296 3.85 -28.80 4.37
CA VAL A 296 5.31 -28.60 4.27
C VAL A 296 5.77 -28.97 2.87
N SER A 297 5.22 -30.04 2.29
CA SER A 297 5.54 -30.44 0.91
C SER A 297 5.25 -29.33 -0.11
N ASP A 298 4.17 -28.57 0.06
CA ASP A 298 3.82 -27.46 -0.84
C ASP A 298 4.84 -26.31 -0.75
N PHE A 299 5.32 -25.98 0.45
CA PHE A 299 6.40 -25.00 0.60
C PHE A 299 7.68 -25.44 -0.11
N LEU A 300 8.07 -26.69 0.07
CA LEU A 300 9.29 -27.25 -0.54
C LEU A 300 9.19 -27.26 -2.07
N LYS A 301 8.03 -27.64 -2.63
CA LYS A 301 7.78 -27.60 -4.08
C LYS A 301 7.82 -26.20 -4.67
N ASN A 302 7.50 -25.18 -3.87
CA ASN A 302 7.48 -23.79 -4.31
C ASN A 302 8.82 -23.06 -4.13
N MET A 303 9.90 -23.75 -3.71
CA MET A 303 11.21 -23.13 -3.49
C MET A 303 11.97 -22.85 -4.79
N PHE A 304 11.94 -23.79 -5.74
CA PHE A 304 12.67 -23.71 -7.00
C PHE A 304 11.83 -24.34 -8.12
N GLU A 305 12.02 -23.86 -9.36
CA GLU A 305 11.40 -24.46 -10.54
C GLU A 305 11.80 -25.94 -10.71
N THR A 306 13.08 -26.25 -10.44
CA THR A 306 13.59 -27.63 -10.42
C THR A 306 14.27 -27.90 -9.08
N PRO A 307 13.72 -28.79 -8.23
CA PRO A 307 14.32 -29.12 -6.93
C PRO A 307 15.60 -29.95 -7.08
N ASP A 308 16.60 -29.67 -6.25
CA ASP A 308 17.78 -30.51 -6.14
C ASP A 308 17.48 -31.86 -5.44
N VAL A 309 18.47 -32.75 -5.38
CA VAL A 309 18.29 -34.10 -4.81
C VAL A 309 17.85 -34.05 -3.34
N PHE A 310 18.39 -33.11 -2.55
CA PHE A 310 18.05 -32.99 -1.14
C PHE A 310 16.61 -32.52 -0.94
N LEU A 311 16.14 -31.59 -1.78
CA LEU A 311 14.78 -31.08 -1.73
C LEU A 311 13.78 -32.14 -2.21
N GLN A 312 14.12 -32.93 -3.23
CA GLN A 312 13.32 -34.07 -3.68
C GLN A 312 13.12 -35.10 -2.56
N GLU A 313 14.19 -35.46 -1.84
CA GLU A 313 14.11 -36.38 -0.68
C GLU A 313 13.21 -35.82 0.43
N GLN A 314 13.30 -34.52 0.72
CA GLN A 314 12.44 -33.86 1.71
C GLN A 314 10.98 -33.82 1.28
N ILE A 315 10.69 -33.50 0.01
CA ILE A 315 9.34 -33.51 -0.54
C ILE A 315 8.71 -34.90 -0.35
N ALA A 316 9.39 -35.96 -0.81
CA ALA A 316 8.89 -37.33 -0.68
C ALA A 316 8.64 -37.73 0.78
N LYS A 317 9.54 -37.34 1.70
CA LYS A 317 9.40 -37.59 3.13
C LYS A 317 8.16 -36.90 3.72
N PHE A 318 7.90 -35.64 3.37
CA PHE A 318 6.76 -34.89 3.91
C PHE A 318 5.43 -35.31 3.28
N GLU A 319 5.39 -35.58 1.98
CA GLU A 319 4.20 -36.14 1.32
C GLU A 319 3.78 -37.48 1.95
N ALA A 320 4.74 -38.37 2.23
CA ALA A 320 4.46 -39.65 2.89
C ALA A 320 3.93 -39.49 4.33
N LYS A 321 4.27 -38.38 5.00
CA LYS A 321 3.78 -38.06 6.35
C LYS A 321 2.40 -37.42 6.32
N GLU A 322 2.11 -36.61 5.31
CA GLU A 322 0.87 -35.84 5.16
C GLU A 322 -0.29 -36.65 4.56
N ASN A 323 0.01 -37.79 3.90
CA ASN A 323 -0.97 -38.72 3.36
C ASN A 323 -1.46 -39.78 4.38
N LYS A 324 -1.06 -39.66 5.67
CA LYS A 324 -1.49 -40.51 6.78
C LYS A 324 -2.44 -39.76 7.70
#